data_AF-A0A5C8RRD7-F1
#
_entry.id   AF-A0A5C8RRD7-F1
#
_cell.length_a   1.000
_cell.length_b   1.000
_cell.length_c   1.000
_cell.angle_alpha   90.00
_cell.angle_beta   90.00
_cell.angle_gamma   90.00
#
_symmetry.space_group_name_H-M   'P 1'
#
loop_
_entity.id
_entity.type
_entity.pdbx_description
1 polymer ?
#
loop_
_entity_poly.entity_id
_entity_poly.type
_entity_poly.pdbx_seq_one_letter_code
_entity_poly.pdbx_strand_id
1 'polypeptide(L)'
;MVMICTKCGSSRFNEWKRCMDCRNARGKVRAARLLTNGGKHTASQWKALLASSPTCAVCGQHWADIPPRRDARYKSVWTKGHKLAVYHGGTNDIGNIQAECFKCNFQKNAGSLKRTGA
;
A
#
# COMPACT_ATOMS: atom_id res chain seq x y z
N MET A 1 -32.35 6.76 0.83
CA MET A 1 -31.83 5.95 -0.30
C MET A 1 -30.66 5.13 0.22
N VAL A 2 -30.73 3.79 0.13
CA VAL A 2 -29.63 2.90 0.56
C VAL A 2 -28.59 2.83 -0.56
N MET A 3 -27.32 3.04 -0.24
CA MET A 3 -26.23 2.87 -1.21
C MET A 3 -25.97 1.37 -1.42
N ILE A 4 -25.97 0.93 -2.68
CA ILE A 4 -25.70 -0.46 -3.05
C ILE A 4 -24.42 -0.54 -3.87
N CYS A 5 -23.54 -1.49 -3.55
CA CYS A 5 -22.31 -1.69 -4.27
C CYS A 5 -22.56 -2.38 -5.61
N THR A 6 -22.27 -1.71 -6.73
CA THR A 6 -22.43 -2.26 -8.09
C THR A 6 -21.53 -3.47 -8.39
N LYS A 7 -20.54 -3.76 -7.55
CA LYS A 7 -19.63 -4.90 -7.74
C LYS A 7 -20.06 -6.18 -7.02
N CYS A 8 -20.75 -6.05 -5.89
CA CYS A 8 -21.05 -7.21 -5.03
C CYS A 8 -22.43 -7.18 -4.36
N GLY A 9 -23.25 -6.16 -4.63
CA GLY A 9 -24.60 -6.03 -4.06
C GLY A 9 -24.68 -5.59 -2.59
N SER A 10 -23.55 -5.50 -1.87
CA SER A 10 -23.53 -5.12 -0.46
C SER A 10 -23.97 -3.67 -0.20
N SER A 11 -24.65 -3.45 0.92
CA SER A 11 -25.01 -2.14 1.49
C SER A 11 -24.03 -1.64 2.56
N ARG A 12 -22.95 -2.38 2.86
CA ARG A 12 -21.97 -2.01 3.89
C ARG A 12 -20.90 -1.07 3.34
N PHE A 13 -20.98 0.21 3.69
CA PHE A 13 -20.02 1.25 3.30
C PHE A 13 -19.40 1.91 4.53
N ASN A 14 -18.13 2.32 4.41
CA ASN A 14 -17.49 3.16 5.44
C ASN A 14 -17.80 4.66 5.22
N GLU A 15 -17.32 5.52 6.12
CA GLU A 15 -17.45 6.99 6.05
C GLU A 15 -16.95 7.59 4.71
N TRP A 16 -16.04 6.91 4.03
CA TRP A 16 -15.48 7.30 2.73
C TRP A 16 -16.28 6.77 1.52
N LYS A 17 -17.51 6.28 1.73
CA LYS A 17 -18.36 5.67 0.70
C LYS A 17 -17.65 4.54 -0.07
N ARG A 18 -16.81 3.76 0.61
CA ARG A 18 -16.17 2.56 0.05
C ARG A 18 -16.83 1.29 0.58
N CYS A 19 -17.22 0.39 -0.32
CA CYS A 19 -17.81 -0.90 0.05
C CYS A 19 -16.82 -1.72 0.88
N MET A 20 -17.23 -2.07 2.10
CA MET A 20 -16.41 -2.78 3.08
C MET A 20 -16.14 -4.22 2.66
N ASP A 21 -17.12 -4.91 2.08
CA ASP A 21 -16.97 -6.32 1.67
C ASP A 21 -15.98 -6.45 0.51
N CYS A 22 -16.09 -5.59 -0.51
CA CYS A 22 -15.10 -5.50 -1.58
C CYS A 22 -13.68 -5.18 -1.06
N ARG A 23 -13.57 -4.29 -0.06
CA ARG A 23 -12.28 -3.96 0.57
C ARG A 23 -11.69 -5.16 1.31
N ASN A 24 -12.51 -5.87 2.09
CA ASN A 24 -12.10 -7.04 2.85
C ASN A 24 -11.68 -8.19 1.92
N ALA A 25 -12.44 -8.43 0.84
CA ALA A 25 -12.09 -9.42 -0.18
C ALA A 25 -10.72 -9.13 -0.81
N ARG A 26 -10.44 -7.88 -1.21
CA ARG A 26 -9.10 -7.48 -1.70
C ARG A 26 -8.01 -7.68 -0.64
N GLY A 27 -8.32 -7.41 0.63
CA GLY A 27 -7.41 -7.65 1.75
C GLY A 27 -7.03 -9.13 1.88
N LYS A 28 -8.00 -10.04 1.80
CA LYS A 28 -7.78 -11.49 1.83
C LYS A 28 -6.88 -11.96 0.66
N VAL A 29 -7.18 -11.51 -0.56
CA VAL A 29 -6.36 -11.84 -1.74
C VAL A 29 -4.92 -11.34 -1.58
N ARG A 30 -4.72 -10.11 -1.07
CA ARG A 30 -3.38 -9.59 -0.81
C ARG A 30 -2.65 -10.40 0.27
N ALA A 31 -3.32 -10.76 1.36
CA ALA A 31 -2.74 -11.56 2.43
C ALA A 31 -2.31 -12.95 1.92
N ALA A 32 -3.15 -13.59 1.10
CA ALA A 32 -2.81 -14.86 0.45
C ALA A 32 -1.56 -14.72 -0.42
N ARG A 33 -1.46 -13.67 -1.25
CA ARG A 33 -0.26 -13.43 -2.08
C ARG A 33 0.99 -13.16 -1.24
N LEU A 34 0.89 -12.41 -0.15
CA LEU A 34 2.04 -12.20 0.75
C LEU A 34 2.53 -13.51 1.35
N LEU A 35 1.61 -14.42 1.69
CA LEU A 35 1.95 -15.75 2.18
C LEU A 35 2.60 -16.60 1.09
N THR A 36 2.02 -16.64 -0.11
CA THR A 36 2.51 -17.42 -1.25
C THR A 36 3.85 -16.93 -1.78
N ASN A 37 4.02 -15.62 -1.97
CA ASN A 37 5.29 -15.05 -2.44
C ASN A 37 6.38 -15.16 -1.37
N GLY A 38 5.98 -15.30 -0.10
CA GLY A 38 6.89 -15.44 1.01
C GLY A 38 7.66 -14.17 1.34
N GLY A 39 8.73 -14.39 2.10
CA GLY A 39 9.60 -13.35 2.60
C GLY A 39 9.08 -12.64 3.84
N LYS A 40 10.01 -12.11 4.65
CA LYS A 40 9.72 -11.39 5.89
C LYS A 40 10.78 -10.34 6.14
N HIS A 41 10.42 -9.32 6.91
CA HIS A 41 11.39 -8.36 7.44
C HIS A 41 11.03 -7.98 8.86
N THR A 42 12.05 -7.66 9.65
CA THR A 42 11.93 -7.23 11.03
C THR A 42 11.69 -5.72 11.12
N ALA A 43 11.31 -5.26 12.31
CA ALA A 43 11.23 -3.82 12.59
C ALA A 43 12.61 -3.13 12.49
N SER A 44 13.69 -3.80 12.90
CA SER A 44 15.05 -3.24 12.82
C SER A 44 15.52 -3.08 11.38
N GLN A 45 15.27 -4.07 10.53
CA GLN A 45 15.55 -4.00 9.09
C GLN A 45 14.83 -2.82 8.43
N TRP A 46 13.55 -2.62 8.75
CA TRP A 46 12.81 -1.46 8.26
C TRP A 46 13.39 -0.12 8.76
N LYS A 47 13.72 -0.02 10.06
CA LYS A 47 14.30 1.21 10.62
C LYS A 47 15.64 1.55 9.94
N ALA A 48 16.50 0.55 9.72
CA ALA A 48 17.76 0.72 9.01
C ALA A 48 17.55 1.18 7.56
N LEU A 49 16.64 0.53 6.82
CA LEU A 49 16.28 0.93 5.46
C LEU A 49 15.79 2.39 5.42
N LEU A 50 14.89 2.75 6.32
CA LEU A 50 14.33 4.10 6.41
C LEU A 50 15.41 5.14 6.74
N ALA A 51 16.31 4.84 7.69
CA ALA A 51 17.41 5.74 8.04
C ALA A 51 18.36 5.98 6.85
N SER A 52 18.57 4.95 6.02
CA SER A 52 19.37 5.05 4.78
C SER A 52 18.61 5.65 3.58
N SER A 53 17.33 5.97 3.73
CA SER A 53 16.48 6.48 2.64
C SER A 53 16.04 7.91 2.99
N PRO A 54 16.79 8.98 2.65
CA PRO A 54 16.41 10.37 3.00
C PRO A 54 15.23 10.91 2.17
N THR A 55 14.89 10.21 1.09
CA THR A 55 13.90 10.62 0.09
C THR A 55 12.97 9.47 -0.28
N CYS A 56 11.84 9.81 -0.91
CA CYS A 56 10.92 8.84 -1.50
C CYS A 56 11.58 8.08 -2.65
N ALA A 57 11.58 6.75 -2.58
CA ALA A 57 12.14 5.89 -3.64
C ALA A 57 11.41 6.00 -5.00
N VAL A 58 10.22 6.62 -5.04
CA VAL A 58 9.43 6.77 -6.28
C VAL A 58 9.53 8.19 -6.84
N CYS A 59 9.33 9.22 -6.01
CA CYS A 59 9.28 10.61 -6.48
C CYS A 59 10.51 11.45 -6.11
N GLY A 60 11.48 10.90 -5.38
CA GLY A 60 12.72 11.59 -4.99
C GLY A 60 12.58 12.70 -3.95
N GLN A 61 11.36 13.06 -3.53
CA GLN A 61 11.13 14.14 -2.57
C GLN A 61 11.67 13.78 -1.17
N HIS A 62 12.36 14.72 -0.52
CA HIS A 62 12.84 14.56 0.87
C HIS A 62 11.68 14.49 1.86
N TRP A 63 11.83 13.71 2.93
CA TRP A 63 10.76 13.54 3.91
C TRP A 63 10.32 14.83 4.59
N ALA A 64 11.25 15.78 4.80
CA ALA A 64 10.96 17.08 5.39
C ALA A 64 10.01 17.92 4.52
N ASP A 65 10.03 17.72 3.20
CA ASP A 65 9.24 18.51 2.25
C ASP A 65 7.85 17.92 1.99
N ILE A 66 7.59 16.70 2.47
CA ILE A 66 6.30 16.04 2.23
C ILE A 66 5.31 16.50 3.29
N PRO A 67 4.19 17.15 2.92
CA PRO A 67 3.22 17.60 3.89
C PRO A 67 2.57 16.40 4.59
N PRO A 68 2.33 16.48 5.92
CA PRO A 68 1.64 15.43 6.65
C PRO A 68 0.22 15.23 6.11
N ARG A 69 -0.33 14.04 6.34
CA ARG A 69 -1.74 13.78 6.02
C ARG A 69 -2.65 14.47 7.02
N ARG A 70 -3.78 14.99 6.53
CA ARG A 70 -4.87 15.49 7.37
C ARG A 70 -5.48 14.41 8.27
N ASP A 71 -5.44 13.16 7.82
CA ASP A 71 -5.92 12.00 8.58
C ASP A 71 -4.88 11.60 9.64
N ALA A 72 -5.22 11.87 10.91
CA ALA A 72 -4.38 11.63 12.08
C ALA A 72 -3.97 10.16 12.27
N ARG A 73 -4.64 9.21 11.61
CA ARG A 73 -4.23 7.81 11.60
C ARG A 73 -2.82 7.63 11.03
N TYR A 74 -2.41 8.50 10.11
CA TYR A 74 -1.12 8.41 9.43
C TYR A 74 -0.13 9.39 10.05
N LYS A 75 0.65 8.88 11.02
CA LYS A 75 1.62 9.66 11.80
C LYS A 75 2.92 10.01 11.04
N SER A 76 3.18 9.34 9.91
CA SER A 76 4.40 9.52 9.11
C SER A 76 4.07 9.81 7.66
N VAL A 77 4.98 10.54 7.00
CA VAL A 77 4.87 10.84 5.57
C VAL A 77 5.33 9.68 4.68
N TRP A 78 6.13 8.77 5.24
CA TRP A 78 6.62 7.56 4.60
C TRP A 78 5.78 6.34 4.94
N THR A 79 5.90 5.33 4.08
CA THR A 79 5.23 4.03 4.14
C THR A 79 6.17 2.94 3.62
N LYS A 80 5.84 1.67 3.88
CA LYS A 80 6.53 0.52 3.31
C LYS A 80 5.92 0.18 1.95
N GLY A 81 6.64 0.49 0.88
CA GLY A 81 6.32 0.06 -0.47
C GLY A 81 7.05 -1.24 -0.84
N HIS A 82 6.61 -1.88 -1.92
CA HIS A 82 7.28 -3.02 -2.52
C HIS A 82 7.87 -2.59 -3.87
N LYS A 83 9.16 -2.85 -4.13
CA LYS A 83 9.83 -2.57 -5.42
C LYS A 83 9.09 -3.29 -6.54
N LEU A 84 9.07 -4.61 -6.50
CA LEU A 84 8.15 -5.46 -7.27
C LEU A 84 6.85 -5.62 -6.49
N ALA A 85 5.73 -5.24 -7.08
CA ALA A 85 4.44 -5.34 -6.41
C ALA A 85 4.09 -6.80 -6.08
N VAL A 86 3.45 -7.01 -4.92
CA VAL A 86 3.04 -8.35 -4.45
C VAL A 86 2.14 -9.09 -5.45
N TYR A 87 1.28 -8.37 -6.18
CA TYR A 87 0.43 -9.00 -7.19
C TYR A 87 1.16 -9.38 -8.49
N HIS A 88 2.40 -8.94 -8.64
CA HIS A 88 3.35 -9.35 -9.69
C HIS A 88 4.41 -10.33 -9.14
N GLY A 89 4.17 -10.96 -8.00
CA GLY A 89 5.10 -11.95 -7.42
C GLY A 89 6.16 -11.37 -6.48
N GLY A 90 6.11 -10.07 -6.14
CA GLY A 90 7.07 -9.50 -5.20
C GLY A 90 6.92 -10.04 -3.77
N THR A 91 8.04 -10.37 -3.13
CA THR A 91 8.10 -10.92 -1.76
C THR A 91 7.99 -9.82 -0.70
N ASN A 92 7.83 -10.20 0.56
CA ASN A 92 7.85 -9.26 1.69
C ASN A 92 9.22 -9.16 2.38
N ASP A 93 10.27 -9.64 1.74
CA ASP A 93 11.66 -9.51 2.20
C ASP A 93 12.14 -8.07 2.14
N ILE A 94 13.05 -7.71 3.05
CA ILE A 94 13.61 -6.36 3.10
C ILE A 94 14.23 -5.92 1.77
N GLY A 95 14.80 -6.86 1.00
CA GLY A 95 15.35 -6.58 -0.34
C GLY A 95 14.32 -6.06 -1.35
N ASN A 96 13.04 -6.47 -1.21
CA ASN A 96 11.93 -5.99 -2.02
C ASN A 96 11.16 -4.83 -1.38
N ILE A 97 11.46 -4.44 -0.13
CA ILE A 97 10.86 -3.27 0.51
C ILE A 97 11.61 -1.99 0.09
N GLN A 98 10.87 -0.89 -0.02
CA GLN A 98 11.42 0.44 -0.20
C GLN A 98 10.60 1.48 0.58
N ALA A 99 11.24 2.57 0.99
CA ALA A 99 10.55 3.69 1.64
C ALA A 99 9.87 4.57 0.58
N GLU A 100 8.54 4.65 0.64
CA GLU A 100 7.74 5.43 -0.29
C GLU A 100 6.89 6.44 0.48
N CYS A 101 6.70 7.65 -0.07
CA CYS A 101 5.74 8.57 0.50
C CYS A 101 4.31 8.02 0.36
N PHE A 102 3.40 8.44 1.25
CA PHE A 102 2.02 7.96 1.21
C PHE A 102 1.32 8.24 -0.13
N LYS A 103 1.65 9.35 -0.82
CA LYS A 103 1.04 9.71 -2.10
C LYS A 103 1.40 8.67 -3.16
N CYS A 104 2.69 8.41 -3.34
CA CYS A 104 3.22 7.44 -4.29
C CYS A 104 2.72 6.03 -4.00
N ASN A 105 2.84 5.56 -2.76
CA ASN A 105 2.42 4.21 -2.42
C ASN A 105 0.91 4.01 -2.62
N PHE A 106 0.10 5.01 -2.28
CA PHE A 106 -1.35 4.87 -2.42
C PHE A 106 -1.77 4.93 -3.87
N GLN A 107 -1.15 5.80 -4.67
CA GLN A 107 -1.39 5.86 -6.11
C GLN A 107 -0.97 4.57 -6.81
N LYS A 108 0.20 4.02 -6.48
CA LYS A 108 0.69 2.72 -7.00
C LYS A 108 -0.28 1.57 -6.73
N ASN A 109 -1.00 1.64 -5.60
CA ASN A 109 -1.98 0.64 -5.20
C ASN A 109 -3.44 1.08 -5.45
N ALA A 110 -3.66 2.22 -6.11
CA ALA A 110 -4.97 2.70 -6.51
C ALA A 110 -5.33 2.21 -7.92
N GLY A 111 -6.62 2.01 -8.17
CA GLY A 111 -7.13 1.65 -9.50
C GLY A 111 -7.37 0.16 -9.72
N SER A 112 -7.81 -0.18 -10.93
CA SER A 112 -7.91 -1.55 -11.41
C SER A 112 -6.51 -2.11 -11.68
N LEU A 113 -6.30 -3.39 -11.38
CA LEU A 113 -5.07 -4.09 -11.72
C LEU A 113 -4.95 -4.14 -13.25
N LYS A 114 -4.21 -3.22 -13.85
CA LYS A 114 -3.79 -3.33 -15.25
C LYS A 114 -2.38 -3.92 -15.24
N ARG A 115 -2.15 -5.02 -15.97
CA ARG A 115 -0.76 -5.44 -16.29
C ARG A 115 -0.20 -4.36 -17.20
N THR A 116 0.81 -3.62 -16.76
CA THR A 116 1.75 -3.00 -17.69
C THR A 116 2.69 -4.10 -18.17
N GLY A 117 2.60 -4.48 -19.44
CA GLY A 117 3.40 -5.53 -20.06
C GLY A 117 2.64 -6.84 -20.26
N ALA A 118 1.85 -6.88 -21.34
CA ALA A 118 1.70 -8.05 -22.19
C ALA A 118 2.33 -7.68 -23.54
#